data_AF-A0A7Y4JN91-F1
#
_entry.id   AF-A0A7Y4JN91-F1
#
_cell.length_a   1.000
_cell.length_b   1.000
_cell.length_c   1.000
_cell.angle_alpha   90.00
_cell.angle_beta   90.00
_cell.angle_gamma   90.00
#
_symmetry.space_group_name_H-M   'P 1'
#
loop_
_entity.id
_entity.type
_entity.pdbx_description
1 polymer ?
#
loop_
_entity_poly.entity_id
_entity_poly.type
_entity_poly.pdbx_seq_one_letter_code
_entity_poly.pdbx_strand_id
1 'polypeptide(L)'
;ACARGPALASRAPLTAKDGLPRELLATLCERCAPDDNPCGQAVTHALQEAANRGNPALQEAQWSLEHAGPALGATCQELVRQAVGPAALTGATVEPPLLALLETLAPTCVKTGQLPAPLLNAAAVQQGSRAPQLATLHTQGAVETKPIEPDHPTGPGDAFRAFDRDELSGVKLPLASSGTGSGTGSDGALRLEYAPVLKYAVSFQVLATGPGSLRAHVRAPEGVGRAGPGGTGYFVDPTVCRFRGTGRWEICKPAVPLLDVDALSVLPERPGVELKELEIIGAR
;
A
#
# COMPACT_ATOMS: atom_id res chain seq x y z
N ALA A 1 31.74 -9.08 17.80
CA ALA A 1 31.73 -9.83 16.52
C ALA A 1 30.73 -9.22 15.53
N CYS A 2 29.48 -8.98 15.95
CA CYS A 2 28.42 -8.37 15.13
C CYS A 2 28.82 -7.07 14.41
N ALA A 3 29.50 -6.14 15.10
CA ALA A 3 30.01 -4.90 14.50
C ALA A 3 31.00 -5.11 13.33
N ARG A 4 31.60 -6.30 13.17
CA ARG A 4 32.47 -6.64 12.02
C ARG A 4 31.72 -7.31 10.88
N GLY A 5 30.43 -7.59 11.05
CA GLY A 5 29.59 -8.29 10.09
C GLY A 5 29.54 -7.62 8.71
N PRO A 6 29.42 -6.29 8.58
CA PRO A 6 29.45 -5.64 7.26
C PRO A 6 30.76 -5.86 6.49
N ALA A 7 31.90 -5.87 7.20
CA ALA A 7 33.21 -6.14 6.59
C ALA A 7 33.39 -7.62 6.21
N LEU A 8 32.68 -8.54 6.88
CA LEU A 8 32.62 -9.95 6.48
C LEU A 8 31.71 -10.13 5.26
N ALA A 9 30.57 -9.45 5.22
CA ALA A 9 29.62 -9.52 4.11
C ALA A 9 30.24 -9.08 2.78
N SER A 10 31.04 -8.00 2.77
CA SER A 10 31.76 -7.56 1.56
C SER A 10 32.81 -8.56 1.04
N ARG A 11 33.23 -9.51 1.88
CA ARG A 11 34.17 -10.59 1.54
C ARG A 11 33.51 -11.95 1.32
N ALA A 12 32.19 -12.03 1.47
CA ALA A 12 31.43 -13.26 1.37
C ALA A 12 30.25 -13.13 0.36
N PRO A 13 30.48 -12.71 -0.90
CA PRO A 13 29.40 -12.66 -1.89
C PRO A 13 28.88 -14.07 -2.18
N LEU A 14 27.61 -14.19 -2.60
CA LEU A 14 26.96 -15.45 -3.00
C LEU A 14 27.70 -16.16 -4.14
N THR A 15 28.44 -15.40 -4.96
CA THR A 15 29.23 -15.93 -6.08
C THR A 15 30.62 -16.42 -5.68
N ALA A 16 30.99 -16.29 -4.40
CA ALA A 16 32.28 -16.79 -3.91
C ALA A 16 32.34 -18.32 -3.97
N LYS A 17 33.50 -18.84 -4.37
CA LYS A 17 33.74 -20.29 -4.43
C LYS A 17 33.96 -20.92 -3.05
N ASP A 18 34.45 -20.14 -2.09
CA ASP A 18 34.69 -20.59 -0.72
C ASP A 18 33.47 -20.27 0.15
N GLY A 19 32.81 -21.31 0.68
CA GLY A 19 31.58 -21.17 1.49
C GLY A 19 31.82 -20.72 2.94
N LEU A 20 33.02 -20.92 3.49
CA LEU A 20 33.34 -20.66 4.90
C LEU A 20 33.05 -19.22 5.36
N PRO A 21 33.42 -18.16 4.61
CA PRO A 21 33.04 -16.79 4.97
C PRO A 21 31.53 -16.57 5.03
N ARG A 22 30.76 -17.26 4.20
CA ARG A 22 29.30 -17.18 4.15
C ARG A 22 28.64 -17.91 5.31
N GLU A 23 29.14 -19.09 5.66
CA GLU A 23 28.69 -19.84 6.85
C GLU A 23 28.93 -19.05 8.14
N LEU A 24 30.09 -18.37 8.24
CA LEU A 24 30.38 -17.49 9.37
C LEU A 24 29.43 -16.28 9.40
N LEU A 25 29.13 -15.69 8.24
CA LEU A 25 28.17 -14.58 8.15
C LEU A 25 26.77 -15.02 8.58
N ALA A 26 26.29 -16.17 8.11
CA ALA A 26 25.01 -16.75 8.51
C ALA A 26 24.97 -16.96 10.04
N THR A 27 26.02 -17.53 10.62
CA THR A 27 26.14 -17.72 12.08
C THR A 27 26.08 -16.40 12.84
N LEU A 28 26.67 -15.32 12.31
CA LEU A 28 26.56 -13.99 12.90
C LEU A 28 25.13 -13.47 12.80
N CYS A 29 24.47 -13.60 11.64
CA CYS A 29 23.09 -13.15 11.47
C CYS A 29 22.10 -13.88 12.39
N GLU A 30 22.34 -15.15 12.70
CA GLU A 30 21.48 -15.90 13.64
C GLU A 30 21.68 -15.49 15.11
N ARG A 31 22.83 -14.92 15.46
CA ARG A 31 23.22 -14.66 16.86
C ARG A 31 23.22 -13.19 17.25
N CYS A 32 23.36 -12.29 16.29
CA CYS A 32 23.42 -10.87 16.56
C CYS A 32 22.04 -10.30 16.85
N ALA A 33 21.99 -9.40 17.84
CA ALA A 33 20.78 -8.65 18.17
C ALA A 33 20.29 -7.85 16.95
N PRO A 34 18.98 -7.55 16.85
CA PRO A 34 18.39 -6.89 15.68
C PRO A 34 19.14 -5.64 15.20
N ASP A 35 19.52 -4.74 16.11
CA ASP A 35 20.16 -3.46 15.78
C ASP A 35 21.58 -3.62 15.17
N ASP A 36 22.29 -4.68 15.57
CA ASP A 36 23.66 -4.98 15.12
C ASP A 36 23.69 -6.13 14.10
N ASN A 37 22.54 -6.54 13.57
CA ASN A 37 22.43 -7.71 12.72
C ASN A 37 22.94 -7.41 11.31
N PRO A 38 24.03 -8.05 10.84
CA PRO A 38 24.62 -7.70 9.55
C PRO A 38 23.72 -8.05 8.36
N CYS A 39 22.88 -9.07 8.48
CA CYS A 39 21.91 -9.40 7.43
C CYS A 39 20.76 -8.39 7.38
N GLY A 40 20.22 -7.97 8.53
CA GLY A 40 19.21 -6.91 8.59
C GLY A 40 19.74 -5.56 8.06
N GLN A 41 20.98 -5.22 8.41
CA GLN A 41 21.65 -4.02 7.88
C GLN A 41 21.87 -4.10 6.37
N ALA A 42 22.25 -5.27 5.82
CA ALA A 42 22.42 -5.46 4.39
C ALA A 42 21.12 -5.24 3.62
N VAL A 43 19.98 -5.75 4.12
CA VAL A 43 18.66 -5.51 3.51
C VAL A 43 18.28 -4.04 3.59
N THR A 44 18.50 -3.41 4.74
CA THR A 44 18.21 -1.97 4.94
C THR A 44 19.03 -1.11 3.97
N HIS A 45 20.32 -1.42 3.79
CA HIS A 45 21.17 -0.75 2.81
C HIS A 45 20.67 -0.97 1.38
N ALA A 46 20.27 -2.19 1.02
CA ALA A 46 19.72 -2.48 -0.30
C ALA A 46 18.44 -1.67 -0.58
N LEU A 47 17.55 -1.54 0.41
CA LEU A 47 16.34 -0.71 0.30
C LEU A 47 16.68 0.76 0.07
N GLN A 48 17.63 1.30 0.84
CA GLN A 48 18.10 2.68 0.69
C GLN A 48 18.79 2.92 -0.66
N GLU A 49 19.63 1.99 -1.10
CA GLU A 49 20.29 2.03 -2.40
C GLU A 49 19.25 2.04 -3.53
N ALA A 50 18.28 1.13 -3.49
CA ALA A 50 17.22 1.05 -4.49
C ALA A 50 16.33 2.30 -4.52
N ALA A 51 15.99 2.85 -3.35
CA ALA A 51 15.24 4.10 -3.22
C ALA A 51 16.00 5.29 -3.83
N ASN A 52 17.33 5.26 -3.78
CA ASN A 52 18.21 6.25 -4.38
C ASN A 52 18.62 5.92 -5.83
N ARG A 53 17.83 5.10 -6.55
CA ARG A 53 18.04 4.70 -7.95
C ARG A 53 19.28 3.85 -8.21
N GLY A 54 19.89 3.30 -7.16
CA GLY A 54 20.89 2.24 -7.29
C GLY A 54 20.27 0.92 -7.73
N ASN A 55 21.10 -0.08 -7.96
CA ASN A 55 20.67 -1.40 -8.42
C ASN A 55 21.26 -2.48 -7.50
N PRO A 56 20.69 -2.66 -6.30
CA PRO A 56 21.23 -3.61 -5.34
C PRO A 56 21.11 -5.04 -5.85
N ALA A 57 22.03 -5.91 -5.41
CA ALA A 57 21.99 -7.32 -5.74
C ALA A 57 20.78 -8.00 -5.07
N LEU A 58 19.71 -8.24 -5.85
CA LEU A 58 18.45 -8.81 -5.35
C LEU A 58 18.64 -10.14 -4.61
N GLN A 59 19.48 -11.04 -5.14
CA GLN A 59 19.76 -12.33 -4.52
C GLN A 59 20.49 -12.19 -3.17
N GLU A 60 21.37 -11.19 -3.03
CA GLU A 60 22.05 -10.91 -1.76
C GLU A 60 21.08 -10.41 -0.71
N ALA A 61 20.20 -9.49 -1.08
CA ALA A 61 19.17 -8.98 -0.18
C ALA A 61 18.19 -10.10 0.23
N GLN A 62 17.78 -10.94 -0.72
CA GLN A 62 16.92 -12.10 -0.45
C GLN A 62 17.57 -13.05 0.56
N TRP A 63 18.80 -13.49 0.28
CA TRP A 63 19.53 -14.38 1.18
C TRP A 63 19.68 -13.75 2.57
N SER A 64 20.01 -12.45 2.63
CA SER A 64 20.18 -11.74 3.90
C SER A 64 18.88 -11.73 4.71
N LEU A 65 17.74 -11.48 4.07
CA LEU A 65 16.44 -11.53 4.74
C LEU A 65 16.13 -12.94 5.26
N GLU A 66 16.39 -13.98 4.47
CA GLU A 66 16.19 -15.38 4.85
C GLU A 66 17.04 -15.81 6.05
N HIS A 67 18.21 -15.18 6.23
CA HIS A 67 19.16 -15.47 7.32
C HIS A 67 19.15 -14.42 8.44
N ALA A 68 18.22 -13.46 8.42
CA ALA A 68 18.19 -12.37 9.39
C ALA A 68 17.96 -12.85 10.84
N GLY A 69 17.48 -14.08 11.04
CA GLY A 69 17.32 -14.69 12.35
C GLY A 69 16.47 -13.81 13.29
N PRO A 70 16.98 -13.41 14.47
CA PRO A 70 16.27 -12.51 15.39
C PRO A 70 15.88 -11.16 14.78
N ALA A 71 16.59 -10.69 13.75
CA ALA A 71 16.34 -9.40 13.11
C ALA A 71 15.25 -9.44 12.03
N LEU A 72 14.69 -10.62 11.70
CA LEU A 72 13.72 -10.79 10.62
C LEU A 72 12.53 -9.83 10.74
N GLY A 73 11.94 -9.71 11.94
CA GLY A 73 10.79 -8.83 12.18
C GLY A 73 11.12 -7.35 11.91
N ALA A 74 12.21 -6.84 12.49
CA ALA A 74 12.67 -5.47 12.27
C ALA A 74 13.01 -5.21 10.79
N THR A 75 13.64 -6.18 10.12
CA THR A 75 13.99 -6.08 8.70
C THR A 75 12.75 -6.01 7.81
N CYS A 76 11.72 -6.82 8.09
CA CYS A 76 10.44 -6.75 7.39
C CYS A 76 9.68 -5.43 7.68
N GLN A 77 9.81 -4.87 8.88
CA GLN A 77 9.27 -3.55 9.18
C GLN A 77 9.95 -2.44 8.36
N GLU A 78 11.27 -2.53 8.14
CA GLU A 78 11.97 -1.63 7.22
C GLU A 78 11.49 -1.78 5.77
N LEU A 79 11.24 -3.01 5.30
CA LEU A 79 10.61 -3.23 3.99
C LEU A 79 9.24 -2.56 3.91
N VAL A 80 8.42 -2.67 4.97
CA VAL A 80 7.11 -2.01 5.05
C VAL A 80 7.26 -0.50 4.96
N ARG A 81 8.17 0.09 5.74
CA ARG A 81 8.33 1.55 5.81
C ARG A 81 8.93 2.14 4.54
N GLN A 82 9.97 1.51 4.00
CA GLN A 82 10.76 2.06 2.89
C GLN A 82 10.22 1.68 1.51
N ALA A 83 9.48 0.57 1.37
CA ALA A 83 9.00 0.10 0.07
C ALA A 83 7.48 -0.06 0.00
N VAL A 84 6.87 -0.85 0.90
CA VAL A 84 5.42 -1.19 0.80
C VAL A 84 4.55 0.06 1.00
N GLY A 85 4.83 0.85 2.03
CA GLY A 85 4.11 2.09 2.32
C GLY A 85 4.12 3.05 1.13
N PRO A 86 5.29 3.45 0.62
CA PRO A 86 5.39 4.27 -0.59
C PRO A 86 4.69 3.64 -1.81
N ALA A 87 4.79 2.32 -1.99
CA ALA A 87 4.11 1.61 -3.08
C ALA A 87 2.59 1.60 -2.95
N ALA A 88 2.03 1.76 -1.75
CA ALA A 88 0.60 1.84 -1.51
C ALA A 88 0.02 3.27 -1.60
N LEU A 89 0.86 4.30 -1.73
CA LEU A 89 0.41 5.70 -1.80
C LEU A 89 0.07 6.15 -3.21
N THR A 90 -1.03 6.91 -3.34
CA THR A 90 -1.31 7.59 -4.62
C THR A 90 -0.30 8.71 -4.87
N GLY A 91 0.21 8.76 -6.12
CA GLY A 91 1.08 9.84 -6.60
C GLY A 91 2.53 9.74 -6.13
N ALA A 92 2.88 8.71 -5.34
CA ALA A 92 4.26 8.42 -5.00
C ALA A 92 5.00 7.80 -6.20
N THR A 93 6.13 8.39 -6.58
CA THR A 93 7.04 7.80 -7.56
C THR A 93 7.90 6.78 -6.85
N VAL A 94 7.60 5.50 -7.03
CA VAL A 94 8.46 4.39 -6.57
C VAL A 94 9.41 4.00 -7.67
N GLU A 95 10.70 3.97 -7.37
CA GLU A 95 11.76 3.64 -8.33
C GLU A 95 11.69 2.15 -8.73
N PRO A 96 11.92 1.80 -10.01
CA PRO A 96 11.85 0.40 -10.47
C PRO A 96 12.74 -0.58 -9.69
N PRO A 97 14.00 -0.25 -9.32
CA PRO A 97 14.82 -1.13 -8.48
C PRO A 97 14.20 -1.41 -7.12
N LEU A 98 13.52 -0.43 -6.52
CA LEU A 98 12.85 -0.58 -5.23
C LEU A 98 11.61 -1.49 -5.35
N LEU A 99 10.87 -1.40 -6.46
CA LEU A 99 9.77 -2.32 -6.75
C LEU A 99 10.28 -3.76 -6.95
N ALA A 100 11.36 -3.95 -7.71
CA ALA A 100 11.95 -5.27 -7.92
C ALA A 100 12.45 -5.89 -6.58
N LEU A 101 13.06 -5.07 -5.72
CA LEU A 101 13.48 -5.49 -4.40
C LEU A 101 12.27 -5.84 -3.51
N LEU A 102 11.21 -5.04 -3.55
CA LEU A 102 9.97 -5.33 -2.85
C LEU A 102 9.36 -6.66 -3.29
N GLU A 103 9.22 -6.91 -4.60
CA GLU A 103 8.70 -8.19 -5.11
C GLU A 103 9.58 -9.39 -4.73
N THR A 104 10.90 -9.18 -4.61
CA THR A 104 11.86 -10.21 -4.20
C THR A 104 11.75 -10.54 -2.71
N LEU A 105 11.58 -9.52 -1.86
CA LEU A 105 11.64 -9.66 -0.40
C LEU A 105 10.29 -9.93 0.25
N ALA A 106 9.20 -9.43 -0.33
CA ALA A 106 7.84 -9.58 0.21
C ALA A 106 7.43 -11.03 0.49
N PRO A 107 7.73 -12.04 -0.36
CA PRO A 107 7.34 -13.43 -0.10
C PRO A 107 7.80 -13.96 1.27
N THR A 108 9.04 -13.64 1.67
CA THR A 108 9.60 -14.05 2.97
C THR A 108 8.89 -13.37 4.13
N CYS A 109 8.60 -12.07 4.03
CA CYS A 109 7.87 -11.33 5.06
C CYS A 109 6.40 -11.74 5.16
N VAL A 110 5.75 -12.13 4.05
CA VAL A 110 4.39 -12.70 4.05
C VAL A 110 4.37 -14.07 4.72
N LYS A 111 5.27 -14.98 4.32
CA LYS A 111 5.36 -16.34 4.85
C LYS A 111 5.55 -16.36 6.38
N THR A 112 6.22 -15.35 6.91
CA THR A 112 6.57 -15.22 8.33
C THR A 112 5.60 -14.33 9.11
N GLY A 113 4.53 -13.85 8.46
CA GLY A 113 3.49 -13.02 9.08
C GLY A 113 3.93 -11.60 9.48
N GLN A 114 5.06 -11.13 8.96
CA GLN A 114 5.64 -9.83 9.29
C GLN A 114 5.18 -8.70 8.35
N LEU A 115 4.57 -9.03 7.21
CA LEU A 115 4.01 -8.07 6.26
C LEU A 115 2.48 -7.97 6.43
N PRO A 116 1.92 -6.80 6.85
CA PRO A 116 0.47 -6.64 6.97
C PRO A 116 -0.24 -6.80 5.63
N ALA A 117 -1.22 -7.73 5.57
CA ALA A 117 -1.99 -8.01 4.35
C ALA A 117 -2.73 -6.77 3.79
N PRO A 118 -3.34 -5.88 4.60
CA PRO A 118 -3.97 -4.65 4.07
C PRO A 118 -3.01 -3.76 3.31
N LEU A 119 -1.77 -3.61 3.79
CA LEU A 119 -0.75 -2.80 3.12
C LEU A 119 -0.22 -3.46 1.85
N LEU A 120 0.00 -4.78 1.88
CA LEU A 120 0.41 -5.53 0.70
C LEU A 120 -0.63 -5.41 -0.42
N ASN A 121 -1.91 -5.60 -0.09
CA ASN A 121 -2.99 -5.49 -1.07
C ASN A 121 -3.13 -4.04 -1.58
N ALA A 122 -3.00 -3.03 -0.72
CA ALA A 122 -2.98 -1.63 -1.13
C ALA A 122 -1.83 -1.33 -2.12
N ALA A 123 -0.62 -1.84 -1.85
CA ALA A 123 0.52 -1.71 -2.75
C ALA A 123 0.30 -2.44 -4.09
N ALA A 124 -0.25 -3.66 -4.06
CA ALA A 124 -0.57 -4.42 -5.27
C ALA A 124 -1.60 -3.69 -6.15
N VAL A 125 -2.65 -3.12 -5.54
CA VAL A 125 -3.67 -2.32 -6.24
C VAL A 125 -3.05 -1.06 -6.87
N GLN A 126 -2.25 -0.31 -6.10
CA GLN A 126 -1.67 0.95 -6.55
C GLN A 126 -0.61 0.77 -7.64
N GLN A 127 0.23 -0.27 -7.55
CA GLN A 127 1.29 -0.51 -8.53
C GLN A 127 0.82 -1.30 -9.76
N GLY A 128 -0.18 -2.17 -9.61
CA GLY A 128 -0.76 -2.94 -10.70
C GLY A 128 0.31 -3.65 -11.55
N SER A 129 0.34 -3.36 -12.85
CA SER A 129 1.28 -3.97 -13.79
C SER A 129 2.76 -3.64 -13.55
N ARG A 130 3.08 -2.64 -12.72
CA ARG A 130 4.46 -2.29 -12.36
C ARG A 130 5.07 -3.25 -11.34
N ALA A 131 4.24 -3.95 -10.57
CA ALA A 131 4.65 -4.93 -9.57
C ALA A 131 3.64 -6.08 -9.50
N PRO A 132 3.50 -6.87 -10.59
CA PRO A 132 2.45 -7.89 -10.71
C PRO A 132 2.59 -9.04 -9.70
N GLN A 133 3.79 -9.32 -9.18
CA GLN A 133 4.01 -10.38 -8.21
C GLN A 133 3.38 -10.05 -6.85
N LEU A 134 3.16 -8.78 -6.52
CA LEU A 134 2.51 -8.42 -5.26
C LEU A 134 1.08 -8.95 -5.18
N ALA A 135 0.38 -9.01 -6.32
CA ALA A 135 -0.97 -9.56 -6.38
C ALA A 135 -1.01 -11.08 -6.12
N THR A 136 0.06 -11.82 -6.43
CA THR A 136 0.12 -13.28 -6.25
C THR A 136 0.37 -13.69 -4.80
N LEU A 137 0.84 -12.76 -3.97
CA LEU A 137 1.08 -12.96 -2.53
C LEU A 137 -0.18 -12.85 -1.68
N HIS A 138 -1.31 -12.46 -2.28
CA HIS A 138 -2.60 -12.52 -1.63
C HIS A 138 -3.03 -13.97 -1.39
N THR A 139 -3.36 -14.31 -0.15
CA THR A 139 -3.65 -15.68 0.28
C THR A 139 -5.09 -15.90 0.73
N GLN A 140 -5.95 -14.88 0.69
CA GLN A 140 -7.34 -15.01 1.16
C GLN A 140 -8.27 -15.45 0.03
N GLY A 141 -9.30 -16.23 0.37
CA GLY A 141 -10.21 -16.87 -0.58
C GLY A 141 -11.29 -15.94 -1.15
N ALA A 142 -12.15 -16.50 -2.01
CA ALA A 142 -13.29 -15.79 -2.58
C ALA A 142 -14.25 -15.30 -1.48
N VAL A 143 -14.63 -14.03 -1.56
CA VAL A 143 -15.51 -13.36 -0.60
C VAL A 143 -16.90 -13.20 -1.22
N GLU A 144 -17.96 -13.62 -0.52
CA GLU A 144 -19.33 -13.28 -0.91
C GLU A 144 -19.52 -11.76 -0.81
N THR A 145 -19.99 -11.12 -1.87
CA THR A 145 -20.01 -9.65 -1.93
C THR A 145 -21.36 -9.09 -2.36
N LYS A 146 -21.70 -7.95 -1.78
CA LYS A 146 -22.88 -7.13 -2.11
C LYS A 146 -22.51 -5.64 -2.04
N PRO A 147 -23.30 -4.73 -2.63
CA PRO A 147 -23.14 -3.30 -2.38
C PRO A 147 -23.21 -3.00 -0.87
N ILE A 148 -22.31 -2.15 -0.39
CA ILE A 148 -22.25 -1.68 1.00
C ILE A 148 -22.37 -0.16 1.03
N GLU A 149 -23.41 0.30 1.70
CA GLU A 149 -23.62 1.72 1.97
C GLU A 149 -22.63 2.20 3.07
N PRO A 150 -22.09 3.43 2.93
CA PRO A 150 -21.24 4.04 3.94
C PRO A 150 -22.04 4.44 5.19
N ASP A 151 -21.41 4.37 6.35
CA ASP A 151 -22.06 4.74 7.61
C ASP A 151 -22.13 6.27 7.76
N HIS A 152 -21.08 6.97 7.35
CA HIS A 152 -20.97 8.42 7.43
C HIS A 152 -20.38 9.03 6.16
N PRO A 153 -21.22 9.44 5.18
CA PRO A 153 -20.77 10.24 4.05
C PRO A 153 -20.55 11.70 4.48
N THR A 154 -19.34 12.23 4.26
CA THR A 154 -18.97 13.63 4.53
C THR A 154 -18.60 14.32 3.22
N GLY A 155 -19.19 15.48 2.93
CA GLY A 155 -18.99 16.18 1.66
C GLY A 155 -20.01 17.31 1.47
N PRO A 156 -20.39 17.64 0.23
CA PRO A 156 -21.48 18.57 -0.05
C PRO A 156 -22.77 18.19 0.69
N GLY A 157 -23.62 19.17 1.02
CA GLY A 157 -24.83 18.96 1.85
C GLY A 157 -25.85 17.96 1.28
N ASP A 158 -25.71 17.58 0.01
CA ASP A 158 -26.50 16.61 -0.74
C ASP A 158 -25.73 15.30 -1.04
N ALA A 159 -24.65 15.01 -0.31
CA ALA A 159 -23.81 13.81 -0.49
C ALA A 159 -24.57 12.47 -0.49
N PHE A 160 -25.70 12.38 0.22
CA PHE A 160 -26.55 11.17 0.26
C PHE A 160 -27.12 10.79 -1.11
N ARG A 161 -27.21 11.74 -2.05
CA ARG A 161 -27.70 11.51 -3.41
C ARG A 161 -26.80 10.61 -4.24
N ALA A 162 -25.52 10.49 -3.87
CA ALA A 162 -24.60 9.56 -4.54
C ALA A 162 -24.83 8.09 -4.17
N PHE A 163 -25.82 7.80 -3.31
CA PHE A 163 -26.11 6.46 -2.76
C PHE A 163 -27.61 6.14 -2.74
N ASP A 164 -28.45 7.00 -3.32
CA ASP A 164 -29.91 6.85 -3.25
C ASP A 164 -30.48 5.94 -4.34
N ARG A 165 -29.60 5.41 -5.22
CA ARG A 165 -29.93 4.53 -6.35
C ARG A 165 -30.80 5.21 -7.40
N ASP A 166 -30.87 6.54 -7.41
CA ASP A 166 -31.49 7.33 -8.46
C ASP A 166 -30.42 7.87 -9.41
N GLU A 167 -30.27 7.22 -10.57
CA GLU A 167 -29.29 7.59 -11.60
C GLU A 167 -29.49 9.00 -12.21
N LEU A 168 -30.64 9.63 -11.96
CA LEU A 168 -30.95 11.00 -12.37
C LEU A 168 -30.57 12.02 -11.29
N SER A 169 -30.46 11.58 -10.04
CA SER A 169 -29.97 12.36 -8.92
C SER A 169 -28.43 12.42 -8.96
N GLY A 170 -27.87 13.44 -8.31
CA GLY A 170 -26.42 13.60 -8.27
C GLY A 170 -25.98 14.71 -7.35
N VAL A 171 -24.73 14.61 -6.92
CA VAL A 171 -24.03 15.58 -6.09
C VAL A 171 -22.92 16.24 -6.92
N LYS A 172 -22.89 17.57 -6.92
CA LYS A 172 -21.80 18.32 -7.53
C LYS A 172 -20.58 18.30 -6.62
N LEU A 173 -19.48 17.75 -7.13
CA LEU A 173 -18.25 17.63 -6.38
C LEU A 173 -17.43 18.92 -6.52
N PRO A 174 -17.16 19.65 -5.42
CA PRO A 174 -16.22 20.76 -5.47
C PRO A 174 -14.81 20.22 -5.76
N LEU A 175 -13.99 21.00 -6.45
CA LEU A 175 -12.56 20.72 -6.44
C LEU A 175 -12.06 20.80 -5.00
N ALA A 176 -11.29 19.80 -4.59
CA ALA A 176 -10.60 19.84 -3.31
C ALA A 176 -9.79 21.14 -3.26
N SER A 177 -10.17 22.04 -2.36
CA SER A 177 -9.53 23.36 -2.25
C SER A 177 -8.11 23.15 -1.76
N SER A 178 -7.12 23.56 -2.54
CA SER A 178 -5.75 23.69 -2.08
C SER A 178 -5.66 24.84 -1.07
N GLY A 179 -5.97 24.55 0.20
CA GLY A 179 -5.61 25.36 1.36
C GLY A 179 -6.72 26.21 1.98
N THR A 180 -6.95 26.01 3.28
CA THR A 180 -7.09 27.01 4.38
C THR A 180 -7.86 26.51 5.62
N GLY A 181 -7.93 25.19 5.85
CA GLY A 181 -8.34 24.64 7.14
C GLY A 181 -7.78 23.24 7.36
N SER A 182 -6.65 23.14 8.08
CA SER A 182 -6.00 21.99 8.75
C SER A 182 -6.16 20.53 8.26
N GLY A 183 -6.66 20.23 7.07
CA GLY A 183 -6.86 18.87 6.57
C GLY A 183 -5.89 18.56 5.44
N THR A 184 -5.16 17.46 5.57
CA THR A 184 -4.28 16.89 4.56
C THR A 184 -4.99 16.77 3.20
N GLY A 185 -4.26 16.90 2.08
CA GLY A 185 -4.79 16.77 0.70
C GLY A 185 -5.34 15.38 0.32
N SER A 186 -5.84 14.63 1.31
CA SER A 186 -6.38 13.29 1.29
C SER A 186 -7.90 13.23 1.46
N ASP A 187 -8.58 14.31 1.86
CA ASP A 187 -9.97 14.22 2.34
C ASP A 187 -11.03 14.17 1.23
N GLY A 188 -10.61 14.23 -0.04
CA GLY A 188 -11.50 14.17 -1.19
C GLY A 188 -12.56 15.29 -1.21
N ALA A 189 -13.36 15.32 -2.28
CA ALA A 189 -14.55 16.16 -2.33
C ALA A 189 -15.73 15.52 -1.60
N LEU A 190 -15.76 14.19 -1.58
CA LEU A 190 -16.71 13.35 -0.86
C LEU A 190 -15.93 12.22 -0.20
N ARG A 191 -16.17 11.98 1.09
CA ARG A 191 -15.52 10.94 1.90
C ARG A 191 -16.58 10.02 2.48
N LEU A 192 -16.33 8.72 2.38
CA LEU A 192 -17.26 7.64 2.73
C LEU A 192 -16.65 6.81 3.84
N GLU A 193 -17.12 6.98 5.07
CA GLU A 193 -16.54 6.30 6.22
C GLU A 193 -17.32 5.05 6.61
N TYR A 194 -16.59 4.02 7.06
CA TYR A 194 -17.13 2.72 7.44
C TYR A 194 -16.77 2.37 8.89
N ALA A 195 -17.80 2.12 9.70
CA ALA A 195 -17.71 1.76 11.10
C ALA A 195 -18.68 0.58 11.40
N PRO A 196 -18.18 -0.66 11.59
CA PRO A 196 -16.78 -1.10 11.50
C PRO A 196 -16.22 -1.02 10.06
N VAL A 197 -14.90 -1.06 9.95
CA VAL A 197 -14.17 -1.00 8.66
C VAL A 197 -14.67 -2.05 7.68
N LEU A 198 -14.54 -1.75 6.38
CA LEU A 198 -14.78 -2.76 5.35
C LEU A 198 -13.63 -3.77 5.39
N LYS A 199 -13.92 -5.00 5.80
CA LYS A 199 -12.93 -6.09 5.75
C LYS A 199 -12.47 -6.37 4.33
N TYR A 200 -13.38 -6.24 3.36
CA TYR A 200 -13.09 -6.46 1.95
C TYR A 200 -13.78 -5.42 1.07
N ALA A 201 -13.05 -4.83 0.13
CA ALA A 201 -13.60 -4.09 -1.00
C ALA A 201 -13.04 -4.66 -2.31
N VAL A 202 -13.92 -5.23 -3.15
CA VAL A 202 -13.52 -6.05 -4.30
C VAL A 202 -13.82 -5.40 -5.64
N SER A 203 -14.80 -4.49 -5.69
CA SER A 203 -15.08 -3.71 -6.90
C SER A 203 -15.83 -2.43 -6.59
N PHE A 204 -15.71 -1.49 -7.50
CA PHE A 204 -16.26 -0.15 -7.40
C PHE A 204 -17.07 0.11 -8.66
N GLN A 205 -18.34 0.50 -8.53
CA GLN A 205 -19.16 0.95 -9.64
C GLN A 205 -19.42 2.44 -9.49
N VAL A 206 -19.14 3.20 -10.53
CA VAL A 206 -19.25 4.67 -10.51
C VAL A 206 -20.12 5.11 -11.66
N LEU A 207 -21.14 5.90 -11.35
CA LEU A 207 -21.91 6.67 -12.32
C LEU A 207 -21.63 8.15 -12.07
N ALA A 208 -20.95 8.80 -13.01
CA ALA A 208 -20.57 10.21 -12.88
C ALA A 208 -20.63 10.93 -14.23
N THR A 209 -20.70 12.26 -14.18
CA THR A 209 -20.47 13.16 -15.30
C THR A 209 -19.20 13.98 -15.01
N GLY A 210 -18.14 13.72 -15.79
CA GLY A 210 -16.81 14.30 -15.60
C GLY A 210 -15.82 13.38 -14.86
N PRO A 211 -14.50 13.54 -15.12
CA PRO A 211 -13.47 12.63 -14.66
C PRO A 211 -13.11 12.82 -13.19
N GLY A 212 -12.66 11.72 -12.58
CA GLY A 212 -12.24 11.70 -11.19
C GLY A 212 -11.55 10.40 -10.80
N SER A 213 -11.19 10.32 -9.53
CA SER A 213 -10.58 9.11 -8.94
C SER A 213 -11.22 8.75 -7.62
N LEU A 214 -11.21 7.44 -7.32
CA LEU A 214 -11.51 6.91 -6.00
C LEU A 214 -10.21 6.50 -5.32
N ARG A 215 -10.06 6.85 -4.05
CA ARG A 215 -8.94 6.43 -3.21
C ARG A 215 -9.46 5.75 -1.94
N ALA A 216 -8.93 4.58 -1.62
CA ALA A 216 -9.22 3.94 -0.34
C ALA A 216 -8.33 4.52 0.75
N HIS A 217 -8.80 4.54 1.99
CA HIS A 217 -8.00 4.82 3.17
C HIS A 217 -7.82 3.50 3.92
N VAL A 218 -6.60 2.99 3.92
CA VAL A 218 -6.24 1.75 4.62
C VAL A 218 -5.30 2.11 5.75
N ARG A 219 -5.63 1.67 6.96
CA ARG A 219 -4.81 1.94 8.15
C ARG A 219 -3.41 1.37 7.98
N ALA A 220 -2.42 2.14 8.43
CA ALA A 220 -1.02 1.77 8.39
C ALA A 220 -0.40 1.83 9.80
N PRO A 221 0.67 1.05 10.05
CA PRO A 221 1.48 1.20 11.25
C PRO A 221 2.09 2.60 11.37
N GLU A 222 2.53 2.94 12.58
CA GLU A 222 3.16 4.23 12.86
C GLU A 222 4.36 4.49 11.93
N GLY A 223 4.41 5.70 11.36
CA GLY A 223 5.48 6.12 10.45
C GLY A 223 5.39 5.53 9.03
N VAL A 224 4.32 4.79 8.69
CA VAL A 224 4.11 4.22 7.35
C VAL A 224 3.00 5.00 6.63
N GLY A 225 3.26 5.50 5.42
CA GLY A 225 2.26 6.24 4.66
C GLY A 225 2.11 7.70 5.11
N ARG A 226 0.89 8.20 5.21
CA ARG A 226 0.56 9.57 5.61
C ARG A 226 -0.05 9.61 6.99
N ALA A 227 0.26 10.66 7.76
CA ALA A 227 -0.42 10.92 9.02
C ALA A 227 -1.86 11.41 8.75
N GLY A 228 -2.81 10.84 9.49
CA GLY A 228 -4.21 11.23 9.51
C GLY A 228 -4.43 12.60 10.12
N PRO A 229 -5.52 13.31 9.73
CA PRO A 229 -5.87 14.58 10.34
C PRO A 229 -6.12 14.40 11.85
N GLY A 230 -5.73 15.39 12.64
CA GLY A 230 -5.99 15.40 14.08
C GLY A 230 -5.33 14.26 14.88
N GLY A 231 -4.30 13.61 14.36
CA GLY A 231 -3.60 12.52 15.07
C GLY A 231 -4.35 11.19 15.06
N THR A 232 -5.23 10.98 14.07
CA THR A 232 -6.01 9.74 13.89
C THR A 232 -5.20 8.51 13.47
N GLY A 233 -3.86 8.60 13.48
CA GLY A 233 -2.94 7.51 13.13
C GLY A 233 -2.33 7.70 11.75
N TYR A 234 -1.88 6.60 11.14
CA TYR A 234 -1.28 6.59 9.82
C TYR A 234 -2.12 5.78 8.83
N PHE A 235 -2.08 6.15 7.55
CA PHE A 235 -2.82 5.48 6.50
C PHE A 235 -2.08 5.52 5.16
N VAL A 236 -2.42 4.59 4.27
CA VAL A 236 -2.08 4.64 2.84
C VAL A 236 -3.33 4.88 2.03
N ASP A 237 -3.17 5.57 0.89
CA ASP A 237 -4.28 6.00 0.03
C ASP A 237 -4.20 5.49 -1.41
N PRO A 238 -4.28 4.17 -1.68
CA PRO A 238 -4.17 3.66 -3.04
C PRO A 238 -5.33 4.16 -3.91
N THR A 239 -5.04 4.53 -5.16
CA THR A 239 -6.06 4.84 -6.17
C THR A 239 -6.67 3.53 -6.64
N VAL A 240 -7.96 3.35 -6.40
CA VAL A 240 -8.69 2.11 -6.69
C VAL A 240 -9.45 2.17 -8.01
N CYS A 241 -9.73 3.39 -8.46
CA CYS A 241 -10.45 3.63 -9.70
C CYS A 241 -10.08 5.01 -10.24
N ARG A 242 -9.89 5.10 -11.55
CA ARG A 242 -9.91 6.35 -12.30
C ARG A 242 -11.07 6.25 -13.29
N PHE A 243 -12.06 7.11 -13.14
CA PHE A 243 -13.26 7.12 -13.97
C PHE A 243 -13.27 8.35 -14.87
N ARG A 244 -13.85 8.21 -16.05
CA ARG A 244 -13.97 9.30 -17.03
C ARG A 244 -15.21 10.16 -16.80
N GLY A 245 -16.23 9.59 -16.15
CA GLY A 245 -17.54 10.17 -15.91
C GLY A 245 -18.27 10.46 -17.23
N THR A 246 -18.53 9.40 -17.99
CA THR A 246 -19.22 9.52 -19.29
C THR A 246 -20.74 9.61 -19.19
N GLY A 247 -21.30 9.66 -17.97
CA GLY A 247 -22.73 9.51 -17.73
C GLY A 247 -23.22 8.07 -17.85
N ARG A 248 -22.30 7.08 -17.90
CA ARG A 248 -22.57 5.64 -17.87
C ARG A 248 -21.82 5.01 -16.71
N TRP A 249 -22.30 3.85 -16.28
CA TRP A 249 -21.62 3.04 -15.27
C TRP A 249 -20.21 2.65 -15.72
N GLU A 250 -19.24 2.94 -14.86
CA GLU A 250 -17.84 2.53 -14.98
C GLU A 250 -17.51 1.59 -13.82
N ILE A 251 -17.00 0.40 -14.14
CA ILE A 251 -16.69 -0.64 -13.16
C ILE A 251 -15.17 -0.77 -13.04
N CYS A 252 -14.67 -0.57 -11.83
CA CYS A 252 -13.28 -0.78 -11.46
C CYS A 252 -13.16 -2.04 -10.59
N LYS A 253 -12.38 -3.02 -11.08
CA LYS A 253 -12.05 -4.26 -10.35
C LYS A 253 -10.54 -4.31 -10.11
N PRO A 254 -10.06 -4.04 -8.89
CA PRO A 254 -8.65 -4.20 -8.59
C PRO A 254 -8.21 -5.67 -8.71
N ALA A 255 -6.92 -5.89 -8.95
CA ALA A 255 -6.37 -7.24 -9.15
C ALA A 255 -6.44 -8.12 -7.88
N VAL A 256 -6.47 -7.48 -6.71
CA VAL A 256 -6.68 -8.11 -5.39
C VAL A 256 -7.70 -7.29 -4.60
N PRO A 257 -8.47 -7.90 -3.69
CA PRO A 257 -9.38 -7.15 -2.85
C PRO A 257 -8.59 -6.18 -1.96
N LEU A 258 -9.11 -4.98 -1.71
CA LEU A 258 -8.60 -4.17 -0.62
C LEU A 258 -9.12 -4.73 0.71
N LEU A 259 -8.28 -4.62 1.75
CA LEU A 259 -8.58 -5.10 3.08
C LEU A 259 -8.57 -3.94 4.07
N ASP A 260 -9.38 -4.07 5.13
CA ASP A 260 -9.46 -3.14 6.26
C ASP A 260 -9.53 -1.67 5.81
N VAL A 261 -10.49 -1.37 4.93
CA VAL A 261 -10.73 -0.03 4.39
C VAL A 261 -11.57 0.76 5.40
N ASP A 262 -10.95 1.79 6.00
CA ASP A 262 -11.61 2.71 6.93
C ASP A 262 -12.55 3.68 6.18
N ALA A 263 -12.13 4.15 5.01
CA ALA A 263 -12.90 5.10 4.21
C ALA A 263 -12.57 5.05 2.72
N LEU A 264 -13.43 5.63 1.89
CA LEU A 264 -13.18 5.90 0.48
C LEU A 264 -13.37 7.39 0.18
N SER A 265 -12.47 7.98 -0.58
CA SER A 265 -12.52 9.38 -0.97
C SER A 265 -12.71 9.50 -2.48
N VAL A 266 -13.64 10.35 -2.90
CA VAL A 266 -13.90 10.71 -4.30
C VAL A 266 -13.20 12.04 -4.60
N LEU A 267 -12.34 12.06 -5.62
CA LEU A 267 -11.57 13.24 -6.00
C LEU A 267 -11.89 13.62 -7.45
N PRO A 268 -12.59 14.74 -7.69
CA PRO A 268 -12.83 15.23 -9.05
C PRO A 268 -11.52 15.78 -9.65
N GLU A 269 -11.29 15.51 -10.94
CA GLU A 269 -10.09 15.98 -11.64
C GLU A 269 -10.28 17.38 -12.26
N ARG A 270 -11.52 17.88 -12.35
CA ARG A 270 -11.85 19.21 -12.87
C ARG A 270 -13.12 19.78 -12.23
N PRO A 271 -13.40 21.09 -12.37
CA PRO A 271 -14.65 21.65 -11.91
C PRO A 271 -15.86 21.08 -12.67
N GLY A 272 -17.02 21.07 -12.01
CA GLY A 272 -18.29 20.66 -12.63
C GLY A 272 -18.48 19.16 -12.76
N VAL A 273 -17.69 18.36 -12.02
CA VAL A 273 -17.93 16.92 -11.91
C VAL A 273 -19.17 16.68 -11.04
N GLU A 274 -20.04 15.80 -11.50
CA GLU A 274 -21.23 15.36 -10.79
C GLU A 274 -21.15 13.86 -10.58
N LEU A 275 -21.19 13.42 -9.33
CA LEU A 275 -21.30 12.01 -8.97
C LEU A 275 -22.78 11.69 -8.81
N LYS A 276 -23.29 10.76 -9.61
CA LYS A 276 -24.70 10.37 -9.61
C LYS A 276 -24.93 9.19 -8.67
N GLU A 277 -24.11 8.15 -8.81
CA GLU A 277 -24.19 6.97 -7.96
C GLU A 277 -22.80 6.34 -7.77
N LEU A 278 -22.58 5.76 -6.60
CA LEU A 278 -21.35 5.08 -6.25
C LEU A 278 -21.63 3.83 -5.40
N GLU A 279 -21.41 2.66 -6.00
CA GLU A 279 -21.53 1.39 -5.30
C GLU A 279 -20.16 0.80 -4.95
N ILE A 280 -20.00 0.47 -3.67
CA ILE A 280 -18.82 -0.24 -3.16
C ILE A 280 -19.22 -1.67 -2.90
N ILE A 281 -18.67 -2.61 -3.66
CA ILE A 281 -18.97 -4.03 -3.55
C ILE A 281 -17.90 -4.68 -2.67
N GLY A 282 -18.34 -5.32 -1.59
CA GLY A 282 -17.43 -5.83 -0.58
C GLY A 282 -18.10 -6.66 0.51
N ALA A 283 -17.42 -6.79 1.65
CA ALA A 283 -17.93 -7.44 2.87
C ALA A 283 -17.40 -6.75 4.15
N ARG A 284 -18.20 -6.80 5.22
CA ARG A 284 -17.86 -6.37 6.59
C ARG A 284 -17.43 -7.57 7.46
#